data_AF-A0A7R9T700-F1
#
_entry.id   AF-A0A7R9T700-F1
#
_cell.length_a   1.000
_cell.length_b   1.000
_cell.length_c   1.000
_cell.angle_alpha   90.00
_cell.angle_beta   90.00
_cell.angle_gamma   90.00
#
_symmetry.space_group_name_H-M   'P 1'
#
loop_
_entity.id
_entity.type
_entity.pdbx_description
1 polymer ?
#
loop_
_entity_poly.entity_id
_entity_poly.type
_entity_poly.pdbx_seq_one_letter_code
_entity_poly.pdbx_strand_id
1 'polypeptide(L)'
;MSSANDPFYLVKEEIQESVNKVKALCDRVDRLPEGNGERVRYATSAKSECESVFWQLDELDRATAMAERDFARFKVDASELTSRKRWTAATKATASALCDKANGVIEARKRRGAGYHGGGGGDDDAASRQQQRAANDGYLEAQSDQQQTLLRRQDVDLDDISASISRIGQVGLTIGEELDTQGRMLDDLETDVEGTNSRLRAAQRKMNQVLKKAGVRGQMCIIAILTGLLILLFAIAFY
;
A
#
# COMPACT_ATOMS: atom_id res chain seq x y z
N MET A 1 -14.76 5.91 16.77
CA MET A 1 -13.51 5.75 17.54
C MET A 1 -12.67 6.98 17.23
N SER A 2 -12.09 7.67 18.22
CA SER A 2 -11.26 8.85 17.93
C SER A 2 -10.04 8.43 17.12
N SER A 3 -9.73 9.16 16.06
CA SER A 3 -8.58 8.95 15.15
C SER A 3 -7.24 8.78 15.88
N ALA A 4 -7.12 9.32 17.09
CA ALA A 4 -5.94 9.23 17.96
C ALA A 4 -5.62 7.81 18.50
N ASN A 5 -6.52 6.83 18.37
CA ASN A 5 -6.30 5.47 18.89
C ASN A 5 -6.37 4.39 17.79
N ASP A 6 -6.36 4.80 16.53
CA ASP A 6 -6.34 3.88 15.40
C ASP A 6 -4.88 3.48 15.08
N PRO A 7 -4.54 2.17 15.10
CA PRO A 7 -3.21 1.68 14.80
C PRO A 7 -2.64 2.18 13.48
N PHE A 8 -3.49 2.48 12.49
CA PHE A 8 -3.06 3.04 11.21
C PHE A 8 -2.28 4.34 11.39
N TYR A 9 -2.78 5.26 12.23
CA TYR A 9 -2.17 6.58 12.38
C TYR A 9 -0.86 6.54 13.17
N LEU A 10 -0.72 5.60 14.11
CA LEU A 10 0.53 5.36 14.81
C LEU A 10 1.62 4.86 13.84
N VAL A 11 1.28 3.85 13.03
CA VAL A 11 2.21 3.31 12.04
C VAL A 11 2.49 4.34 10.94
N LYS A 12 1.51 5.16 10.57
CA LYS A 12 1.68 6.28 9.63
C LYS A 12 2.74 7.27 10.11
N GLU A 13 2.71 7.65 11.38
CA GLU A 13 3.70 8.55 11.98
C GLU A 13 5.10 7.93 11.96
N GLU A 14 5.23 6.66 12.36
CA GLU A 14 6.49 5.92 12.33
C GLU A 14 7.09 5.79 10.92
N ILE A 15 6.25 5.47 9.93
CA ILE A 15 6.66 5.44 8.51
C ILE A 15 7.07 6.84 8.05
N GLN A 16 6.36 7.89 8.47
CA GLN A 16 6.69 9.27 8.08
C GLN A 16 8.06 9.70 8.63
N GLU A 17 8.38 9.34 9.88
CA GLU A 17 9.70 9.54 10.47
C GLU A 17 10.79 8.78 9.70
N SER A 18 10.50 7.53 9.33
CA SER A 18 11.42 6.68 8.56
C SER A 18 11.70 7.26 7.17
N VAL A 19 10.67 7.76 6.48
CA VAL A 19 10.81 8.48 5.20
C VAL A 19 11.62 9.77 5.38
N ASN A 20 11.41 10.51 6.46
CA ASN A 20 12.19 11.73 6.75
C ASN A 20 13.68 11.40 7.01
N LYS A 21 13.96 10.28 7.68
CA LYS A 21 15.32 9.77 7.86
C LYS A 21 15.98 9.42 6.52
N VAL A 22 15.26 8.75 5.62
CA VAL A 22 15.74 8.47 4.24
C VAL A 22 16.04 9.76 3.49
N LYS A 23 15.15 10.76 3.54
CA LYS A 23 15.37 12.08 2.93
C LYS A 23 16.65 12.72 3.47
N ALA A 24 16.81 12.76 4.79
CA ALA A 24 18.01 13.32 5.42
C ALA A 24 19.29 12.58 5.00
N LEU A 25 19.24 11.27 4.81
CA LEU A 25 20.38 10.50 4.26
C LEU A 25 20.68 10.90 2.81
N CYS A 26 19.66 11.03 1.97
CA CYS A 26 19.83 11.47 0.58
C CYS A 26 20.37 12.91 0.48
N ASP A 27 19.88 13.82 1.33
CA ASP A 27 20.38 15.20 1.38
C ASP A 27 21.86 15.24 1.81
N ARG A 28 22.28 14.36 2.73
CA ARG A 28 23.70 14.23 3.06
C ARG A 28 24.52 13.72 1.88
N VAL A 29 23.98 12.80 1.09
CA VAL A 29 24.65 12.30 -0.12
C VAL A 29 24.88 13.43 -1.13
N ASP A 30 23.93 14.35 -1.27
CA ASP A 30 24.05 15.50 -2.19
C ASP A 30 25.08 16.54 -1.73
N ARG A 31 25.13 16.80 -0.41
CA ARG A 31 26.06 17.79 0.17
C ARG A 31 27.52 17.36 0.07
N LEU A 32 27.78 16.07 -0.12
CA LEU A 32 29.13 15.53 -0.16
C LEU A 32 29.70 15.58 -1.59
N PRO A 33 30.99 15.95 -1.75
CA PRO A 33 31.66 15.97 -3.05
C PRO A 33 31.65 14.61 -3.75
N GLU A 34 31.51 14.61 -5.07
CA GLU A 34 31.65 13.38 -5.87
C GLU A 34 33.05 12.79 -5.70
N GLY A 35 33.14 11.52 -5.27
CA GLY A 35 34.40 10.84 -4.97
C GLY A 35 34.63 10.58 -3.48
N ASN A 36 33.88 11.25 -2.58
CA ASN A 36 33.90 10.91 -1.17
C ASN A 36 33.27 9.52 -0.95
N GLY A 37 34.03 8.58 -0.39
CA GLY A 37 33.58 7.22 -0.07
C GLY A 37 32.39 7.18 0.88
N GLU A 38 32.20 8.20 1.70
CA GLU A 38 31.05 8.34 2.60
C GLU A 38 29.72 8.47 1.86
N ARG A 39 29.70 9.01 0.63
CA ARG A 39 28.47 9.08 -0.19
C ARG A 39 27.86 7.72 -0.42
N VAL A 40 28.69 6.73 -0.69
CA VAL A 40 28.25 5.35 -0.94
C VAL A 40 27.75 4.69 0.34
N ARG A 41 28.33 5.06 1.50
CA ARG A 41 27.85 4.57 2.80
C ARG A 41 26.46 5.13 3.09
N TYR A 42 26.28 6.45 2.99
CA TYR A 42 24.98 7.08 3.19
C TYR A 42 23.93 6.62 2.18
N ALA A 43 24.31 6.42 0.90
CA ALA A 43 23.41 5.89 -0.12
C ALA A 43 23.02 4.42 0.17
N THR A 44 23.95 3.57 0.61
CA THR A 44 23.65 2.19 1.02
C THR A 44 22.71 2.17 2.23
N SER A 45 22.93 3.05 3.22
CA SER A 45 22.01 3.21 4.35
C SER A 45 20.63 3.69 3.90
N ALA A 46 20.55 4.71 3.03
CA ALA A 46 19.28 5.20 2.49
C ALA A 46 18.50 4.11 1.77
N LYS A 47 19.18 3.28 0.98
CA LYS A 47 18.59 2.13 0.29
C LYS A 47 17.98 1.12 1.27
N SER A 48 18.75 0.69 2.27
CA SER A 48 18.28 -0.28 3.27
C SER A 48 17.07 0.24 4.05
N GLU A 49 17.06 1.52 4.40
CA GLU A 49 15.92 2.15 5.09
C GLU A 49 14.71 2.27 4.16
N CYS A 50 14.91 2.54 2.85
CA CYS A 50 13.82 2.50 1.86
C CYS A 50 13.18 1.12 1.78
N GLU A 51 13.97 0.04 1.74
CA GLU A 51 13.46 -1.33 1.71
C GLU A 51 12.59 -1.64 2.94
N SER A 52 12.98 -1.18 4.13
CA SER A 52 12.17 -1.28 5.35
C SER A 52 10.85 -0.51 5.22
N VAL A 53 10.91 0.73 4.73
CA VAL A 53 9.72 1.57 4.53
C VAL A 53 8.76 0.91 3.54
N PHE A 54 9.26 0.33 2.45
CA PHE A 54 8.43 -0.39 1.49
C PHE A 54 7.70 -1.57 2.12
N TRP A 55 8.39 -2.34 2.97
CA TRP A 55 7.77 -3.45 3.68
C TRP A 55 6.64 -2.97 4.60
N GLN A 56 6.86 -1.88 5.36
CA GLN A 56 5.85 -1.30 6.24
C GLN A 56 4.63 -0.76 5.46
N LEU A 57 4.86 -0.09 4.32
CA LEU A 57 3.79 0.41 3.46
C LEU A 57 2.96 -0.73 2.85
N ASP A 58 3.61 -1.82 2.44
CA ASP A 58 2.95 -3.00 1.89
C ASP A 58 2.09 -3.74 2.93
N GLU A 59 2.55 -3.79 4.19
CA GLU A 59 1.75 -4.29 5.30
C GLU A 59 0.55 -3.38 5.59
N LEU A 60 0.73 -2.06 5.51
CA LEU A 60 -0.35 -1.10 5.72
C LEU A 60 -1.40 -1.16 4.61
N ASP A 61 -1.00 -1.39 3.35
CA ASP A 61 -1.89 -1.66 2.23
C ASP A 61 -2.70 -2.94 2.45
N ARG A 62 -2.05 -4.03 2.91
CA ARG A 62 -2.76 -5.28 3.29
C ARG A 62 -3.78 -5.04 4.39
N ALA A 63 -3.42 -4.33 5.44
CA ALA A 63 -4.32 -4.01 6.55
C ALA A 63 -5.52 -3.17 6.07
N THR A 64 -5.28 -2.20 5.18
CA THR A 64 -6.32 -1.36 4.59
C THR A 64 -7.26 -2.19 3.70
N ALA A 65 -6.73 -3.12 2.91
CA ALA A 65 -7.51 -4.03 2.09
C ALA A 65 -8.34 -5.03 2.92
N MET A 66 -7.84 -5.47 4.08
CA MET A 66 -8.62 -6.28 5.01
C MET A 66 -9.77 -5.49 5.64
N ALA A 67 -9.52 -4.23 6.01
CA ALA A 67 -10.54 -3.35 6.58
C ALA A 67 -11.67 -3.05 5.58
N GLU A 68 -11.35 -2.93 4.29
CA GLU A 68 -12.31 -2.76 3.20
C GLU A 68 -13.26 -3.95 3.04
N ARG A 69 -12.77 -5.19 3.22
CA ARG A 69 -13.57 -6.41 3.06
C ARG A 69 -14.52 -6.69 4.23
N ASP A 70 -14.28 -6.09 5.40
CA ASP A 70 -15.03 -6.34 6.63
C ASP A 70 -15.50 -5.03 7.28
N PHE A 71 -16.25 -4.25 6.51
CA PHE A 71 -16.76 -2.93 6.90
C PHE A 71 -17.58 -2.99 8.21
N ALA A 72 -18.35 -4.07 8.40
CA ALA A 72 -19.18 -4.30 9.59
C ALA A 72 -18.36 -4.46 10.88
N ARG A 73 -17.13 -4.99 10.79
CA ARG A 73 -16.25 -5.20 11.94
C ARG A 73 -15.43 -3.95 12.29
N PHE A 74 -14.96 -3.21 11.29
CA PHE A 74 -14.02 -2.12 11.50
C PHE A 74 -14.68 -0.73 11.61
N LYS A 75 -15.91 -0.55 11.12
CA LYS A 75 -16.62 0.75 11.15
C LYS A 75 -15.77 1.93 10.64
N VAL A 76 -14.89 1.66 9.68
CA VAL A 76 -14.03 2.68 9.05
C VAL A 76 -14.79 3.23 7.85
N ASP A 77 -14.96 4.54 7.81
CA ASP A 77 -15.70 5.21 6.73
C ASP A 77 -15.02 5.04 5.35
N ALA A 78 -15.80 5.01 4.27
CA ALA A 78 -15.25 4.86 2.91
C ALA A 78 -14.31 6.02 2.53
N SER A 79 -14.58 7.24 3.00
CA SER A 79 -13.70 8.40 2.80
C SER A 79 -12.37 8.28 3.56
N GLU A 80 -12.41 7.60 4.71
CA GLU A 80 -11.24 7.31 5.53
C GLU A 80 -10.35 6.26 4.85
N LEU A 81 -10.91 5.15 4.36
CA LEU A 81 -10.17 4.15 3.58
C LEU A 81 -9.51 4.76 2.33
N THR A 82 -10.21 5.67 1.66
CA THR A 82 -9.69 6.39 0.49
C THR A 82 -8.50 7.28 0.86
N SER A 83 -8.60 8.00 1.98
CA SER A 83 -7.52 8.83 2.51
C SER A 83 -6.28 8.00 2.86
N ARG A 84 -6.47 6.80 3.43
CA ARG A 84 -5.40 5.83 3.73
C ARG A 84 -4.69 5.35 2.47
N LYS A 85 -5.46 4.83 1.50
CA LYS A 85 -4.92 4.34 0.22
C LYS A 85 -4.13 5.43 -0.52
N ARG A 86 -4.67 6.65 -0.58
CA ARG A 86 -4.00 7.79 -1.20
C ARG A 86 -2.69 8.13 -0.51
N TRP A 87 -2.68 8.18 0.82
CA TRP A 87 -1.46 8.46 1.57
C TRP A 87 -0.41 7.37 1.36
N THR A 88 -0.77 6.08 1.46
CA THR A 88 0.18 4.97 1.26
C THR A 88 0.79 5.00 -0.15
N ALA A 89 -0.04 5.23 -1.19
CA ALA A 89 0.44 5.33 -2.57
C ALA A 89 1.40 6.52 -2.79
N ALA A 90 1.08 7.70 -2.25
CA ALA A 90 1.94 8.88 -2.35
C ALA A 90 3.27 8.69 -1.61
N THR A 91 3.24 8.06 -0.43
CA THR A 91 4.43 7.76 0.36
C THR A 91 5.31 6.72 -0.34
N LYS A 92 4.72 5.70 -0.95
CA LYS A 92 5.43 4.68 -1.75
C LYS A 92 6.16 5.29 -2.94
N ALA A 93 5.51 6.20 -3.66
CA ALA A 93 6.14 6.94 -4.76
C ALA A 93 7.33 7.80 -4.27
N THR A 94 7.16 8.50 -3.15
CA THR A 94 8.24 9.30 -2.53
C THR A 94 9.43 8.42 -2.12
N ALA A 95 9.16 7.28 -1.47
CA ALA A 95 10.19 6.32 -1.08
C ALA A 95 10.92 5.73 -2.29
N SER A 96 10.21 5.44 -3.38
CA SER A 96 10.82 4.97 -4.64
C SER A 96 11.81 5.96 -5.20
N ALA A 97 11.41 7.22 -5.35
CA ALA A 97 12.29 8.26 -5.89
C ALA A 97 13.58 8.43 -5.06
N LEU A 98 13.47 8.35 -3.73
CA LEU A 98 14.63 8.41 -2.83
C LEU A 98 15.53 7.17 -2.96
N CYS A 99 14.93 5.99 -3.10
CA CYS A 99 15.67 4.74 -3.30
C CYS A 99 16.40 4.73 -4.65
N ASP A 100 15.75 5.21 -5.71
CA ASP A 100 16.33 5.31 -7.06
C ASP A 100 17.53 6.24 -7.07
N LYS A 101 17.43 7.39 -6.39
CA LYS A 101 18.54 8.31 -6.19
C LYS A 101 19.71 7.66 -5.46
N ALA A 102 19.44 6.95 -4.37
CA ALA A 102 20.46 6.23 -3.61
C ALA A 102 21.14 5.13 -4.46
N ASN A 103 20.36 4.35 -5.23
CA ASN A 103 20.87 3.36 -6.15
C ASN A 103 21.76 3.98 -7.24
N GLY A 104 21.38 5.14 -7.79
CA GLY A 104 22.19 5.86 -8.78
C GLY A 104 23.61 6.15 -8.29
N VAL A 105 23.76 6.55 -7.02
CA VAL A 105 25.06 6.84 -6.41
C VAL A 105 25.90 5.57 -6.20
N ILE A 106 25.26 4.48 -5.76
CA ILE A 106 25.92 3.18 -5.57
C ILE A 106 26.44 2.64 -6.92
N GLU A 107 25.61 2.68 -7.96
CA GLU A 107 25.96 2.19 -9.29
C GLU A 107 27.01 3.07 -9.98
N ALA A 108 26.97 4.39 -9.79
CA ALA A 108 28.01 5.30 -10.27
C ALA A 108 29.39 4.95 -9.68
N ARG A 109 29.46 4.58 -8.39
CA ARG A 109 30.73 4.14 -7.77
C ARG A 109 31.23 2.83 -8.34
N LYS A 110 30.34 1.85 -8.57
CA LYS A 110 30.72 0.54 -9.17
C LYS A 110 31.33 0.73 -10.55
N ARG A 111 30.71 1.56 -11.40
CA ARG A 111 31.24 1.89 -12.74
C ARG A 111 32.63 2.54 -12.68
N ARG A 112 32.87 3.47 -11.73
CA ARG A 112 34.19 4.09 -11.51
C ARG A 112 35.23 3.11 -10.94
N GLY A 113 34.81 2.15 -10.11
CA GLY A 113 35.69 1.13 -9.52
C GLY A 113 36.14 0.05 -10.51
N ALA A 114 35.32 -0.26 -11.51
CA ALA A 114 35.64 -1.24 -12.54
C ALA A 114 36.71 -0.76 -13.55
N GLY A 115 37.02 0.54 -13.60
CA GLY A 115 37.99 1.13 -14.53
C GLY A 115 39.45 1.20 -14.05
N TYR A 116 39.77 0.73 -12.83
CA TYR A 116 41.11 0.91 -12.22
C TYR A 116 41.90 -0.40 -12.03
N HIS A 117 41.53 -1.49 -12.72
CA HIS A 117 42.32 -2.75 -12.73
C HIS A 117 42.96 -2.98 -14.11
N GLY A 118 43.80 -2.04 -14.55
CA GLY A 118 44.62 -2.22 -15.75
C GLY A 118 45.67 -1.11 -15.90
N GLY A 119 46.92 -1.41 -15.54
CA GLY A 119 48.08 -0.55 -15.86
C GLY A 119 49.07 -0.44 -14.71
N GLY A 120 49.97 -1.40 -14.60
CA GLY A 120 51.12 -1.32 -13.71
C GLY A 120 52.31 -0.58 -14.32
N GLY A 121 53.13 0.01 -13.44
CA GLY A 121 54.58 0.16 -13.59
C GLY A 121 55.11 1.38 -14.36
N GLY A 122 56.09 2.07 -13.77
CA GLY A 122 57.09 2.83 -14.51
C GLY A 122 57.48 4.18 -13.90
N ASP A 123 58.74 4.29 -13.51
CA ASP A 123 59.45 5.50 -13.08
C ASP A 123 59.49 6.63 -14.15
N ASP A 124 59.88 7.83 -13.67
CA ASP A 124 60.71 8.85 -14.35
C ASP A 124 60.15 10.18 -14.92
N ASP A 125 60.94 11.22 -14.56
CA ASP A 125 61.30 12.46 -15.25
C ASP A 125 60.44 13.75 -15.12
N ALA A 126 61.11 14.90 -15.26
CA ALA A 126 60.54 16.24 -15.05
C ALA A 126 59.94 16.87 -16.33
N ALA A 127 60.38 16.44 -17.52
CA ALA A 127 59.81 16.85 -18.81
C ALA A 127 58.42 16.22 -19.07
N SER A 128 58.20 15.00 -18.56
CA SER A 128 56.89 14.34 -18.58
C SER A 128 55.86 15.12 -17.76
N ARG A 129 56.23 15.81 -16.67
CA ARG A 129 55.31 16.60 -15.83
C ARG A 129 54.66 17.80 -16.55
N GLN A 130 55.35 18.48 -17.46
CA GLN A 130 54.77 19.60 -18.22
C GLN A 130 53.74 19.08 -19.24
N GLN A 131 54.03 17.96 -19.90
CA GLN A 131 53.12 17.29 -20.82
C GLN A 131 51.94 16.61 -20.09
N GLN A 132 52.20 16.08 -18.89
CA GLN A 132 51.17 15.55 -17.98
C GLN A 132 50.23 16.65 -17.48
N ARG A 133 50.73 17.89 -17.26
CA ARG A 133 49.91 19.04 -16.85
C ARG A 133 49.00 19.53 -17.97
N ALA A 134 49.52 19.68 -19.18
CA ALA A 134 48.68 20.03 -20.34
C ALA A 134 47.65 18.93 -20.68
N ALA A 135 48.03 17.66 -20.52
CA ALA A 135 47.09 16.54 -20.64
C ALA A 135 46.07 16.49 -19.47
N ASN A 136 46.48 16.86 -18.25
CA ASN A 136 45.57 16.99 -17.11
C ASN A 136 44.59 18.15 -17.28
N ASP A 137 45.03 19.30 -17.81
CA ASP A 137 44.15 20.45 -18.05
C ASP A 137 43.08 20.11 -19.11
N GLY A 138 43.45 19.45 -20.21
CA GLY A 138 42.48 18.95 -21.19
C GLY A 138 41.56 17.87 -20.63
N TYR A 139 42.04 17.03 -19.70
CA TYR A 139 41.23 16.03 -19.02
C TYR A 139 40.27 16.66 -17.99
N LEU A 140 40.69 17.70 -17.28
CA LEU A 140 39.88 18.48 -16.34
C LEU A 140 38.77 19.24 -17.07
N GLU A 141 39.07 19.82 -18.23
CA GLU A 141 38.09 20.53 -19.05
C GLU A 141 37.07 19.55 -19.67
N ALA A 142 37.53 18.41 -20.20
CA ALA A 142 36.64 17.33 -20.66
C ALA A 142 35.77 16.77 -19.52
N GLN A 143 36.32 16.66 -18.30
CA GLN A 143 35.57 16.22 -17.11
C GLN A 143 34.54 17.26 -16.66
N SER A 144 34.86 18.56 -16.75
CA SER A 144 33.95 19.66 -16.45
C SER A 144 32.76 19.70 -17.42
N ASP A 145 33.02 19.56 -18.72
CA ASP A 145 31.96 19.51 -19.74
C ASP A 145 31.06 18.27 -19.56
N GLN A 146 31.66 17.14 -19.20
CA GLN A 146 30.91 15.93 -18.85
C GLN A 146 30.09 16.13 -17.56
N GLN A 147 30.58 16.88 -16.58
CA GLN A 147 29.83 17.23 -15.37
C GLN A 147 28.65 18.16 -15.64
N GLN A 148 28.80 19.17 -16.51
CA GLN A 148 27.70 20.06 -16.89
C GLN A 148 26.59 19.32 -17.66
N THR A 149 26.97 18.38 -18.53
CA THR A 149 25.98 17.53 -19.20
C THR A 149 25.30 16.56 -18.25
N LEU A 150 25.99 16.08 -17.21
CA LEU A 150 25.40 15.20 -16.19
C LEU A 150 24.44 15.95 -15.24
N LEU A 151 24.77 17.19 -14.85
CA LEU A 151 23.90 18.06 -14.05
C LEU A 151 22.61 18.41 -14.80
N ARG A 152 22.72 18.76 -16.09
CA ARG A 152 21.54 18.97 -16.94
C ARG A 152 20.67 17.73 -17.06
N ARG A 153 21.25 16.52 -17.08
CA ARG A 153 20.47 15.28 -17.09
C ARG A 153 19.72 15.06 -15.78
N GLN A 154 20.33 15.37 -14.64
CA GLN A 154 19.66 15.24 -13.34
C GLN A 154 18.49 16.23 -13.17
N ASP A 155 18.59 17.46 -13.68
CA ASP A 155 17.47 18.39 -13.68
C ASP A 155 16.31 17.91 -14.57
N VAL A 156 16.63 17.33 -15.72
CA VAL A 156 15.63 16.73 -16.61
C VAL A 156 14.96 15.51 -15.95
N ASP A 157 15.73 14.68 -15.25
CA ASP A 157 15.19 13.52 -14.52
C ASP A 157 14.28 13.96 -13.36
N LEU A 158 14.59 15.07 -12.67
CA LEU A 158 13.74 15.64 -11.61
C LEU A 158 12.41 16.20 -12.16
N ASP A 159 12.44 16.83 -13.33
CA ASP A 159 11.24 17.28 -14.02
C ASP A 159 10.37 16.09 -14.48
N ASP A 160 10.99 15.02 -14.95
CA ASP A 160 10.29 13.79 -15.31
C ASP A 160 9.69 13.07 -14.09
N ILE A 161 10.35 13.13 -12.93
CA ILE A 161 9.81 12.66 -11.66
C ILE A 161 8.64 13.54 -11.21
N SER A 162 8.76 14.87 -11.31
CA SER A 162 7.68 15.82 -11.01
C SER A 162 6.45 15.56 -11.90
N ALA A 163 6.67 15.35 -13.20
CA ALA A 163 5.64 14.97 -14.15
C ALA A 163 5.02 13.60 -13.83
N SER A 164 5.84 12.64 -13.38
CA SER A 164 5.37 11.32 -12.94
C SER A 164 4.55 11.39 -11.66
N ILE A 165 4.92 12.23 -10.70
CA ILE A 165 4.15 12.52 -9.48
C ILE A 165 2.82 13.19 -9.84
N SER A 166 2.81 14.11 -10.80
CA SER A 166 1.59 14.76 -11.28
C SER A 166 0.65 13.76 -11.97
N ARG A 167 1.19 12.87 -12.81
CA ARG A 167 0.44 11.76 -13.43
C ARG A 167 -0.10 10.77 -12.39
N ILE A 168 0.69 10.42 -11.38
CA ILE A 168 0.24 9.58 -10.26
C ILE A 168 -0.84 10.30 -9.44
N GLY A 169 -0.72 11.62 -9.27
CA GLY A 169 -1.77 12.45 -8.68
C GLY A 169 -3.08 12.33 -9.45
N GLN A 170 -3.04 12.35 -10.78
CA GLN A 170 -4.22 12.11 -11.62
C GLN A 170 -4.76 10.68 -11.47
N VAL A 171 -3.90 9.65 -11.45
CA VAL A 171 -4.33 8.27 -11.19
C VAL A 171 -4.96 8.13 -9.80
N GLY A 172 -4.45 8.83 -8.79
CA GLY A 172 -5.01 8.89 -7.45
C GLY A 172 -6.39 9.56 -7.40
N LEU A 173 -6.65 10.55 -8.27
CA LEU A 173 -7.98 11.13 -8.46
C LEU A 173 -8.93 10.12 -9.11
N THR A 174 -8.48 9.41 -10.14
CA THR A 174 -9.25 8.35 -10.79
C THR A 174 -9.58 7.20 -9.83
N ILE A 175 -8.64 6.79 -8.97
CA ILE A 175 -8.90 5.81 -7.91
C ILE A 175 -9.93 6.35 -6.92
N GLY A 176 -9.87 7.63 -6.56
CA GLY A 176 -10.87 8.27 -5.70
C GLY A 176 -12.27 8.24 -6.29
N GLU A 177 -12.41 8.52 -7.59
CA GLU A 177 -13.69 8.50 -8.30
C GLU A 177 -14.26 7.07 -8.47
N GLU A 178 -13.39 6.11 -8.78
CA GLU A 178 -13.76 4.70 -8.89
C GLU A 178 -14.17 4.11 -7.53
N LEU A 179 -13.48 4.48 -6.44
CA LEU A 179 -13.84 4.06 -5.08
C LEU A 179 -15.11 4.75 -4.56
N ASP A 180 -15.36 6.02 -4.90
CA ASP A 180 -16.64 6.68 -4.60
C ASP A 180 -17.80 5.96 -5.32
N THR A 181 -17.56 5.55 -6.57
CA THR A 181 -18.51 4.75 -7.36
C THR A 181 -18.73 3.38 -6.71
N GLN A 182 -17.67 2.70 -6.26
CA GLN A 182 -17.78 1.43 -5.53
C GLN A 182 -18.47 1.60 -4.17
N GLY A 183 -18.30 2.74 -3.50
CA GLY A 183 -19.02 3.08 -2.27
C GLY A 183 -20.53 3.16 -2.49
N ARG A 184 -20.98 3.78 -3.59
CA ARG A 184 -22.40 3.80 -3.97
C ARG A 184 -22.93 2.42 -4.31
N MET A 185 -22.15 1.60 -5.03
CA MET A 185 -22.53 0.22 -5.32
C MET A 185 -22.62 -0.66 -4.05
N LEU A 186 -21.81 -0.37 -3.02
CA LEU A 186 -21.88 -1.06 -1.74
C LEU A 186 -23.11 -0.66 -0.92
N ASP A 187 -23.52 0.61 -0.96
CA ASP A 187 -24.76 1.10 -0.32
C ASP A 187 -26.02 0.48 -0.98
N ASP A 188 -26.00 0.37 -2.31
CA ASP A 188 -27.02 -0.36 -3.07
C ASP A 188 -27.05 -1.85 -2.68
N LEU A 189 -25.87 -2.48 -2.54
CA LEU A 189 -25.75 -3.87 -2.10
C LEU A 189 -26.25 -4.07 -0.66
N GLU A 190 -25.96 -3.15 0.26
CA GLU A 190 -26.46 -3.18 1.64
C GLU A 190 -27.99 -3.10 1.64
N THR A 191 -28.56 -2.21 0.83
CA THR A 191 -30.01 -2.07 0.66
C THR A 191 -30.64 -3.35 0.10
N ASP A 192 -30.00 -3.99 -0.88
CA ASP A 192 -30.46 -5.27 -1.45
C ASP A 192 -30.35 -6.44 -0.46
N VAL A 193 -29.31 -6.47 0.37
CA VAL A 193 -29.13 -7.45 1.45
C VAL A 193 -30.20 -7.28 2.52
N GLU A 194 -30.47 -6.05 2.95
CA GLU A 194 -31.54 -5.73 3.91
C GLU A 194 -32.91 -6.15 3.35
N GLY A 195 -33.15 -5.87 2.06
CA GLY A 195 -34.32 -6.32 1.30
C GLY A 195 -34.45 -7.85 1.29
N THR A 196 -33.35 -8.56 1.03
CA THR A 196 -33.32 -10.03 1.03
C THR A 196 -33.56 -10.61 2.42
N ASN A 197 -32.98 -10.02 3.47
CA ASN A 197 -33.19 -10.43 4.87
C ASN A 197 -34.66 -10.24 5.29
N SER A 198 -35.28 -9.12 4.89
CA SER A 198 -36.71 -8.88 5.14
C SER A 198 -37.61 -9.94 4.49
N ARG A 199 -37.31 -10.32 3.24
CA ARG A 199 -38.02 -11.39 2.50
C ARG A 199 -37.79 -12.76 3.15
N LEU A 200 -36.56 -13.05 3.56
CA LEU A 200 -36.22 -14.27 4.27
C LEU A 200 -36.99 -14.37 5.60
N ARG A 201 -37.04 -13.28 6.39
CA ARG A 201 -37.84 -13.21 7.62
C ARG A 201 -39.33 -13.41 7.36
N ALA A 202 -39.86 -12.84 6.28
CA ALA A 202 -41.26 -13.04 5.89
C ALA A 202 -41.54 -14.50 5.49
N ALA A 203 -40.63 -15.12 4.73
CA ALA A 203 -40.70 -16.53 4.37
C ALA A 203 -40.64 -17.43 5.62
N GLN A 204 -39.73 -17.14 6.55
CA GLN A 204 -39.60 -17.86 7.81
C GLN A 204 -40.86 -17.73 8.69
N ARG A 205 -41.48 -16.54 8.74
CA ARG A 205 -42.77 -16.34 9.41
C ARG A 205 -43.90 -17.15 8.78
N LYS A 206 -44.00 -17.15 7.43
CA LYS A 206 -44.99 -17.97 6.72
C LYS A 206 -44.77 -19.46 6.99
N MET A 207 -43.51 -19.92 6.95
CA MET A 207 -43.15 -21.31 7.26
C MET A 207 -43.58 -21.69 8.68
N ASN A 208 -43.28 -20.86 9.68
CA ASN A 208 -43.72 -21.08 11.06
C ASN A 208 -45.25 -21.08 11.21
N GLN A 209 -45.97 -20.24 10.47
CA GLN A 209 -47.44 -20.25 10.46
C GLN A 209 -48.01 -21.52 9.81
N VAL A 210 -47.40 -22.01 8.73
CA VAL A 210 -47.79 -23.25 8.06
C VAL A 210 -47.54 -24.45 8.97
N LEU A 211 -46.36 -24.53 9.59
CA LEU A 211 -46.03 -25.56 10.60
C LEU A 211 -47.05 -25.57 11.75
N LYS A 212 -47.37 -24.40 12.32
CA LYS A 212 -48.40 -24.29 13.38
C LYS A 212 -49.78 -24.72 12.90
N LYS A 213 -50.23 -24.31 11.70
CA LYS A 213 -51.56 -24.65 11.17
C LYS A 213 -51.68 -26.13 10.78
N ALA A 214 -50.60 -26.74 10.29
CA ALA A 214 -50.56 -28.16 9.94
C ALA A 214 -50.63 -29.05 11.18
N GLY A 215 -49.84 -28.72 12.22
CA GLY A 215 -49.82 -29.48 13.47
C GLY A 215 -51.15 -29.44 14.22
N VAL A 216 -51.73 -28.24 14.42
CA VAL A 216 -52.92 -28.08 15.28
C VAL A 216 -54.16 -28.78 14.72
N ARG A 217 -54.41 -28.71 13.41
CA ARG A 217 -55.62 -29.35 12.82
C ARG A 217 -55.53 -30.87 12.82
N GLY A 218 -54.38 -31.43 12.46
CA GLY A 218 -54.17 -32.88 12.51
C GLY A 218 -54.22 -33.40 13.94
N GLN A 219 -53.57 -32.71 14.87
CA GLN A 219 -53.55 -33.09 16.28
C GLN A 219 -54.95 -33.03 16.93
N MET A 220 -55.75 -32.01 16.61
CA MET A 220 -57.13 -31.93 17.11
C MET A 220 -58.03 -33.05 16.58
N CYS A 221 -57.90 -33.43 15.30
CA CYS A 221 -58.62 -34.58 14.74
C CYS A 221 -58.24 -35.90 15.42
N ILE A 222 -56.93 -36.13 15.64
CA ILE A 222 -56.44 -37.33 16.31
C ILE A 222 -56.96 -37.42 17.75
N ILE A 223 -56.91 -36.32 18.50
CA ILE A 223 -57.46 -36.25 19.86
C ILE A 223 -58.95 -36.57 19.85
N ALA A 224 -59.74 -35.97 18.96
CA ALA A 224 -61.18 -36.23 18.88
C ALA A 224 -61.50 -37.71 18.60
N ILE A 225 -60.79 -38.35 17.66
CA ILE A 225 -60.98 -39.77 17.32
C ILE A 225 -60.62 -40.67 18.51
N LEU A 226 -59.45 -40.44 19.15
CA LEU A 226 -59.01 -41.19 20.33
C LEU A 226 -60.02 -41.07 21.49
N THR A 227 -60.55 -39.87 21.72
CA THR A 227 -61.51 -39.62 22.80
C THR A 227 -62.84 -40.34 22.53
N GLY A 228 -63.32 -40.34 21.28
CA GLY A 228 -64.52 -41.09 20.88
C GLY A 228 -64.35 -42.60 21.02
N LEU A 229 -63.19 -43.13 20.61
CA LEU A 229 -62.84 -44.55 20.81
C LEU A 229 -62.81 -44.93 22.28
N LEU A 230 -62.26 -44.07 23.14
CA LEU A 230 -62.19 -44.29 24.59
C LEU A 230 -63.59 -44.37 25.21
N ILE A 231 -64.50 -43.46 24.82
CA ILE A 231 -65.90 -43.47 25.29
C ILE A 231 -66.59 -44.76 24.86
N LEU A 232 -66.38 -45.19 23.61
CA LEU A 232 -66.97 -46.41 23.07
C LEU A 232 -66.45 -47.65 23.83
N LEU A 233 -65.15 -47.71 24.11
CA LEU A 233 -64.54 -48.76 24.94
C LEU A 233 -65.11 -48.79 26.35
N PHE A 234 -65.27 -47.63 26.99
CA PHE A 234 -65.88 -47.53 28.32
C PHE A 234 -67.33 -48.00 28.31
N ALA A 235 -68.12 -47.62 27.30
CA ALA A 235 -69.51 -48.06 27.18
C ALA A 235 -69.62 -49.58 27.03
N ILE A 236 -68.71 -50.21 26.29
CA ILE A 236 -68.64 -51.68 26.14
C ILE A 236 -68.13 -52.35 27.43
N ALA A 237 -67.21 -51.73 28.16
CA ALA A 237 -66.62 -52.35 29.34
C ALA A 237 -67.54 -52.32 30.58
N PHE A 238 -68.43 -51.32 30.67
CA PHE A 238 -69.34 -51.13 31.81
C PHE A 238 -70.80 -51.55 31.53
N TYR A 239 -71.09 -52.03 30.31
CA TYR A 239 -72.37 -52.59 29.92
C TYR A 239 -72.20 -54.09 29.63
#